data_AF-A0A0H5QSH6-F1
#
_entry.id   AF-A0A0H5QSH6-F1
#
_cell.length_a   1.000
_cell.length_b   1.000
_cell.length_c   1.000
_cell.angle_alpha   90.00
_cell.angle_beta   90.00
_cell.angle_gamma   90.00
#
_symmetry.space_group_name_H-M   'P 1'
#
loop_
_entity.id
_entity.type
_entity.pdbx_description
1 polymer ?
#
loop_
_entity_poly.entity_id
_entity_poly.type
_entity_poly.pdbx_seq_one_letter_code
_entity_poly.pdbx_strand_id
1 'polypeptide(L)'
;MDHGGWYTDNEFRSLVDIGFVSALGVPGGGRNAVSSRFLRHFVSLSVVPFDNDSLQRIFSTIMKRWINSFPNGSGSDLLSVQAKIVSATVSLYDTIASELRPTPAKAHYTFNLRDLSKVFQGVVSGKKSNISSGTDLVRLWSHECYRVFSDRLIDSTDEKWFHNVLIKQVKTTLNMDYEREILSGDADRRLIYCDFLA
;
A
#
# COMPACT_ATOMS: atom_id res chain seq x y z
N MET A 1 -18.93 -29.39 10.05
CA MET A 1 -19.90 -28.55 10.79
C MET A 1 -21.14 -29.35 11.17
N ASP A 2 -21.87 -29.91 10.20
CA ASP A 2 -23.08 -30.71 10.49
C ASP A 2 -22.89 -31.86 11.50
N HIS A 3 -21.76 -32.56 11.42
CA HIS A 3 -21.55 -33.82 12.14
C HIS A 3 -20.85 -33.67 13.50
N GLY A 4 -20.54 -32.45 13.93
CA GLY A 4 -19.89 -32.21 15.24
C GLY A 4 -18.50 -32.84 15.43
N GLY A 5 -17.85 -33.34 14.38
CA GLY A 5 -16.59 -34.07 14.46
C GLY A 5 -16.17 -34.71 13.15
N TRP A 6 -15.05 -35.44 13.17
CA TRP A 6 -14.60 -36.28 12.04
C TRP A 6 -13.82 -37.50 12.54
N TYR A 7 -13.76 -38.54 11.72
CA TYR A 7 -12.95 -39.74 12.00
C TYR A 7 -11.48 -39.50 11.66
N THR A 8 -10.60 -39.84 12.59
CA THR A 8 -9.15 -39.93 12.36
C THR A 8 -8.72 -41.31 12.82
N ASP A 9 -8.10 -42.10 11.94
CA ASP A 9 -7.61 -43.46 12.26
C ASP A 9 -8.67 -44.38 12.90
N ASN A 10 -9.88 -44.42 12.32
CA ASN A 10 -11.07 -45.15 12.81
C ASN A 10 -11.62 -44.69 14.17
N GLU A 11 -11.06 -43.65 14.79
CA GLU A 11 -11.60 -43.04 16.00
C GLU A 11 -12.35 -41.75 15.68
N PHE A 12 -13.57 -41.60 16.21
CA PHE A 12 -14.34 -40.38 16.04
C PHE A 12 -13.84 -39.29 17.00
N ARG A 13 -13.38 -38.16 16.45
CA ARG A 13 -12.99 -36.98 17.21
C ARG A 13 -14.12 -35.97 17.20
N SER A 14 -14.67 -35.67 18.38
CA SER A 14 -15.68 -34.64 18.55
C SER A 14 -15.06 -33.24 18.64
N LEU A 15 -15.76 -32.26 18.09
CA LEU A 15 -15.43 -30.85 18.19
C LEU A 15 -16.33 -30.22 19.25
N VAL A 16 -15.71 -29.56 20.22
CA VAL A 16 -16.41 -28.88 21.31
C VAL A 16 -16.09 -27.39 21.22
N ASP A 17 -17.13 -26.55 21.28
CA ASP A 17 -17.04 -25.08 21.36
C ASP A 17 -16.14 -24.41 20.29
N ILE A 18 -16.41 -24.69 19.00
CA ILE A 18 -15.67 -24.10 17.87
C ILE A 18 -16.55 -23.11 17.10
N GLY A 19 -16.03 -21.90 16.90
CA GLY A 19 -16.55 -20.93 15.93
C GLY A 19 -15.71 -20.91 14.65
N PHE A 20 -16.38 -20.81 13.49
CA PHE A 20 -15.72 -20.72 12.19
C PHE A 20 -15.83 -19.31 11.62
N VAL A 21 -14.70 -18.76 11.17
CA VAL A 21 -14.63 -17.54 10.36
C VAL A 21 -13.80 -17.87 9.13
N SER A 22 -14.29 -17.47 7.95
CA SER A 22 -13.63 -17.73 6.67
C SER A 22 -13.72 -16.51 5.75
N ALA A 23 -12.74 -16.38 4.85
CA ALA A 23 -12.69 -15.33 3.84
C ALA A 23 -12.48 -15.98 2.45
N LEU A 24 -13.23 -15.50 1.47
CA LEU A 24 -13.23 -16.02 0.10
C LEU A 24 -13.00 -14.88 -0.88
N GLY A 25 -12.25 -15.13 -1.95
CA GLY A 25 -12.22 -14.22 -3.10
C GLY A 25 -13.50 -14.34 -3.90
N VAL A 26 -13.91 -13.26 -4.55
CA VAL A 26 -15.06 -13.28 -5.48
C VAL A 26 -14.80 -14.34 -6.56
N PRO A 27 -15.77 -15.25 -6.83
CA PRO A 27 -15.62 -16.27 -7.87
C PRO A 27 -15.49 -15.60 -9.25
N GLY A 28 -14.62 -16.16 -10.10
CA GLY A 28 -14.26 -15.57 -11.40
C GLY A 28 -12.75 -15.35 -11.57
N GLY A 29 -12.31 -15.00 -12.78
CA GLY A 29 -10.89 -14.75 -13.09
C GLY A 29 -9.96 -15.93 -12.77
N GLY A 30 -10.45 -17.17 -12.91
CA GLY A 30 -9.72 -18.39 -12.56
C GLY A 30 -9.93 -18.91 -11.13
N ARG A 31 -10.73 -18.22 -10.30
CA ARG A 31 -11.10 -18.67 -8.94
C ARG A 31 -12.34 -19.56 -8.97
N ASN A 32 -12.26 -20.69 -8.27
CA ASN A 32 -13.36 -21.64 -8.15
C ASN A 32 -14.47 -21.13 -7.22
N ALA A 33 -15.72 -21.42 -7.59
CA ALA A 33 -16.86 -21.18 -6.72
C ALA A 33 -16.91 -22.23 -5.59
N VAL A 34 -17.32 -21.78 -4.40
CA VAL A 34 -17.52 -22.67 -3.24
C VAL A 34 -18.92 -23.29 -3.32
N SER A 35 -19.06 -24.54 -2.89
CA SER A 35 -20.34 -25.25 -2.95
C SER A 35 -21.40 -24.62 -2.02
N SER A 36 -22.65 -24.57 -2.47
CA SER A 36 -23.77 -24.04 -1.68
C SER A 36 -23.98 -24.80 -0.36
N ARG A 37 -23.64 -26.10 -0.33
CA ARG A 37 -23.68 -26.92 0.89
C ARG A 37 -22.73 -26.40 1.97
N PHE A 38 -21.57 -25.86 1.59
CA PHE A 38 -20.65 -25.27 2.56
C PHE A 38 -21.10 -23.87 2.96
N LEU A 39 -21.52 -23.05 1.99
CA LEU A 39 -21.93 -21.66 2.24
C LEU A 39 -23.16 -21.55 3.15
N ARG A 40 -24.05 -22.55 3.20
CA ARG A 40 -25.21 -22.55 4.12
C ARG A 40 -24.85 -22.42 5.61
N HIS A 41 -23.61 -22.74 5.98
CA HIS A 41 -23.13 -22.64 7.36
C HIS A 41 -22.64 -21.26 7.74
N PHE A 42 -22.53 -20.35 6.78
CA PHE A 42 -21.97 -19.02 6.98
C PHE A 42 -22.98 -17.94 6.61
N VAL A 43 -22.91 -16.84 7.35
CA VAL A 43 -23.45 -15.56 6.88
C VAL A 43 -22.37 -14.92 6.01
N SER A 44 -22.67 -14.74 4.73
CA SER A 44 -21.73 -14.11 3.79
C SER A 44 -21.79 -12.60 3.90
N LEU A 45 -20.64 -11.96 4.13
CA LEU A 45 -20.47 -10.51 4.12
C LEU A 45 -19.53 -10.13 2.96
N SER A 46 -19.99 -9.22 2.11
CA SER A 46 -19.19 -8.74 0.98
C SER A 46 -18.45 -7.48 1.38
N VAL A 47 -17.12 -7.50 1.28
CA VAL A 47 -16.27 -6.33 1.49
C VAL A 47 -16.11 -5.59 0.17
N VAL A 48 -16.68 -4.39 0.08
CA VAL A 48 -16.52 -3.50 -1.08
C VAL A 48 -15.20 -2.72 -0.98
N PRO A 49 -14.60 -2.33 -2.12
CA PRO A 49 -13.47 -1.40 -2.12
C PRO A 49 -13.82 -0.11 -1.37
N PHE A 50 -12.84 0.44 -0.65
CA PHE A 50 -13.00 1.71 0.05
C PHE A 50 -13.07 2.87 -0.94
N ASP A 51 -13.87 3.87 -0.60
CA ASP A 51 -13.90 5.15 -1.27
C ASP A 51 -12.62 5.96 -0.98
N ASN A 52 -12.30 6.90 -1.89
CA ASN A 52 -11.10 7.70 -1.79
C ASN A 52 -11.07 8.55 -0.52
N ASP A 53 -12.21 9.03 -0.03
CA ASP A 53 -12.30 9.83 1.21
C ASP A 53 -11.98 8.97 2.44
N SER A 54 -12.49 7.73 2.48
CA SER A 54 -12.11 6.76 3.52
C SER A 54 -10.63 6.43 3.47
N LEU A 55 -10.04 6.19 2.30
CA LEU A 55 -8.61 5.92 2.17
C LEU A 55 -7.77 7.11 2.66
N GLN A 56 -8.13 8.33 2.24
CA GLN A 56 -7.47 9.55 2.70
C GLN A 56 -7.55 9.71 4.21
N ARG A 57 -8.72 9.43 4.82
CA ARG A 57 -8.90 9.50 6.26
C ARG A 57 -8.04 8.48 7.00
N ILE A 58 -8.09 7.20 6.58
CA ILE A 58 -7.35 6.10 7.24
C ILE A 58 -5.85 6.39 7.23
N PHE A 59 -5.28 6.66 6.06
CA PHE A 59 -3.84 6.89 5.95
C PHE A 59 -3.41 8.23 6.54
N SER A 60 -4.28 9.25 6.52
CA SER A 60 -3.98 10.49 7.24
C SER A 60 -3.91 10.29 8.74
N THR A 61 -4.81 9.51 9.33
CA THR A 61 -4.77 9.22 10.77
C THR A 61 -3.50 8.46 11.15
N ILE A 62 -3.09 7.48 10.34
CA ILE A 62 -1.85 6.71 10.57
C ILE A 62 -0.63 7.63 10.51
N MET A 63 -0.51 8.43 9.44
CA MET A 63 0.61 9.34 9.24
C MET A 63 0.68 10.41 10.34
N LYS A 64 -0.45 11.02 10.71
CA LYS A 64 -0.50 12.01 11.80
C LYS A 64 -0.06 11.40 13.12
N ARG A 65 -0.53 10.19 13.45
CA ARG A 65 -0.12 9.50 14.67
C ARG A 65 1.38 9.25 14.69
N TRP A 66 1.96 8.84 13.57
CA TRP A 66 3.39 8.62 13.46
C TRP A 66 4.19 9.93 13.59
N ILE A 67 3.80 11.00 12.89
CA ILE A 67 4.44 12.32 12.99
C ILE A 67 4.37 12.88 14.42
N ASN A 68 3.22 12.76 15.08
CA ASN A 68 3.06 13.21 16.47
C ASN A 68 3.93 12.44 17.47
N SER A 69 4.48 11.29 17.08
CA SER A 69 5.42 10.52 17.90
C SER A 69 6.88 10.92 17.70
N PHE A 70 7.15 11.99 16.95
CA PHE A 70 8.50 12.55 16.80
C PHE A 70 8.90 13.32 18.07
N PRO A 71 10.12 13.10 18.59
CA PRO A 71 10.64 13.93 19.67
C PRO A 71 10.86 15.36 19.18
N ASN A 72 10.66 16.35 20.07
CA ASN A 72 11.04 17.77 19.91
C ASN A 72 10.13 18.69 19.07
N GLY A 73 8.87 18.33 18.79
CA GLY A 73 7.92 19.28 18.18
C GLY A 73 8.19 19.63 16.71
N SER A 74 9.16 18.99 16.06
CA SER A 74 9.46 19.08 14.62
C SER A 74 8.33 18.60 13.70
N GLY A 75 7.18 18.21 14.26
CA GLY A 75 6.03 17.72 13.52
C GLY A 75 5.24 18.79 12.78
N SER A 76 5.35 20.08 13.11
CA SER A 76 4.48 21.11 12.51
C SER A 76 4.65 21.25 11.00
N ASP A 77 5.91 21.25 10.52
CA ASP A 77 6.21 21.29 9.09
C ASP A 77 5.77 19.99 8.39
N LEU A 78 6.07 18.85 9.00
CA LEU A 78 5.69 17.52 8.51
C LEU A 78 4.17 17.35 8.39
N LEU A 79 3.40 17.89 9.34
CA LEU A 79 1.94 17.86 9.32
C LEU A 79 1.34 18.68 8.17
N SER A 80 2.01 19.76 7.74
CA SER A 80 1.57 20.57 6.60
C SER A 80 1.66 19.80 5.27
N VAL A 81 2.64 18.91 5.16
CA VAL A 81 2.92 18.10 3.97
C VAL A 81 2.19 16.75 4.01
N GLN A 82 1.90 16.24 5.21
CA GLN A 82 1.26 14.94 5.44
C GLN A 82 -0.01 14.72 4.62
N ALA A 83 -0.95 15.66 4.66
CA ALA A 83 -2.24 15.52 3.98
C ALA A 83 -2.06 15.49 2.45
N LYS A 84 -1.13 16.29 1.94
CA LYS A 84 -0.77 16.35 0.52
C LYS A 84 -0.13 15.04 0.06
N ILE A 85 0.77 14.44 0.85
CA ILE A 85 1.35 13.13 0.54
C ILE A 85 0.28 12.06 0.45
N VAL A 86 -0.67 12.02 1.40
CA VAL A 86 -1.74 11.02 1.37
C VAL A 86 -2.60 11.18 0.12
N SER A 87 -3.01 12.40 -0.21
CA SER A 87 -3.78 12.70 -1.43
C SER A 87 -3.01 12.30 -2.69
N ALA A 88 -1.73 12.68 -2.78
CA ALA A 88 -0.86 12.32 -3.91
C ALA A 88 -0.71 10.80 -4.06
N THR A 89 -0.59 10.06 -2.96
CA THR A 89 -0.44 8.60 -2.99
C THR A 89 -1.71 7.90 -3.47
N VAL A 90 -2.88 8.35 -3.01
CA VAL A 90 -4.18 7.81 -3.46
C VAL A 90 -4.37 8.08 -4.95
N SER A 91 -4.12 9.31 -5.41
CA SER A 91 -4.21 9.68 -6.83
C SER A 91 -3.21 8.90 -7.71
N LEU A 92 -1.98 8.73 -7.22
CA LEU A 92 -0.95 7.93 -7.88
C LEU A 92 -1.39 6.46 -8.01
N TYR A 93 -1.89 5.87 -6.93
CA TYR A 93 -2.40 4.50 -6.92
C TYR A 93 -3.54 4.32 -7.91
N ASP A 94 -4.53 5.22 -7.93
CA ASP A 94 -5.66 5.17 -8.85
C ASP A 94 -5.19 5.23 -10.31
N THR A 95 -4.24 6.12 -10.60
CA THR A 95 -3.66 6.27 -11.95
C THR A 95 -2.89 5.01 -12.38
N ILE A 96 -2.11 4.42 -11.49
CA ILE A 96 -1.36 3.18 -11.76
C ILE A 96 -2.31 2.00 -11.98
N ALA A 97 -3.30 1.85 -11.09
CA ALA A 97 -4.28 0.78 -11.19
C ALA A 97 -5.14 0.89 -12.47
N SER A 98 -5.41 2.10 -12.96
CA SER A 98 -6.18 2.31 -14.18
C SER A 98 -5.39 2.07 -15.46
N GLU A 99 -4.14 2.53 -15.52
CA GLU A 99 -3.29 2.54 -16.73
C GLU A 99 -2.45 1.27 -16.87
N LEU A 100 -1.86 0.77 -15.78
CA LEU A 100 -1.00 -0.42 -15.79
C LEU A 100 -1.78 -1.68 -15.45
N ARG A 101 -2.73 -2.03 -16.34
CA ARG A 101 -3.55 -3.24 -16.18
C ARG A 101 -2.77 -4.51 -16.51
N PRO A 102 -3.09 -5.63 -15.85
CA PRO A 102 -2.46 -6.91 -16.16
C PRO A 102 -2.85 -7.34 -17.57
N THR A 103 -1.85 -7.59 -18.40
CA THR A 103 -1.99 -8.19 -19.75
C THR A 103 -1.37 -9.59 -19.75
N PRO A 104 -1.65 -10.45 -20.74
CA PRO A 104 -1.00 -11.77 -20.82
C PRO A 104 0.54 -11.70 -20.78
N ALA A 105 1.14 -10.67 -21.37
CA ALA A 105 2.58 -10.43 -21.32
C ALA A 105 3.06 -9.85 -19.98
N LYS A 106 2.21 -9.11 -19.26
CA LYS A 106 2.51 -8.41 -18.00
C LYS A 106 1.54 -8.81 -16.89
N ALA A 107 1.35 -10.12 -16.68
CA ALA A 107 0.32 -10.63 -15.76
C ALA A 107 0.60 -10.28 -14.28
N HIS A 108 1.86 -9.96 -13.94
CA HIS A 108 2.29 -9.56 -12.60
C HIS A 108 1.99 -8.09 -12.27
N TYR A 109 1.48 -7.29 -13.24
CA TYR A 109 1.03 -5.91 -13.02
C TYR A 109 -0.33 -5.92 -12.32
N THR A 110 -0.35 -6.42 -11.08
CA THR A 110 -1.52 -6.46 -10.23
C THR A 110 -1.30 -5.49 -9.08
N PHE A 111 -2.06 -4.40 -9.08
CA PHE A 111 -2.02 -3.38 -8.06
C PHE A 111 -3.32 -3.43 -7.24
N ASN A 112 -3.18 -3.48 -5.92
CA ASN A 112 -4.31 -3.49 -5.00
C ASN A 112 -4.03 -2.65 -3.75
N LEU A 113 -5.01 -2.53 -2.84
CA LEU A 113 -4.89 -1.71 -1.64
C LEU A 113 -3.76 -2.12 -0.69
N ARG A 114 -3.22 -3.34 -0.79
CA ARG A 114 -2.02 -3.75 -0.06
C ARG A 114 -0.81 -2.93 -0.50
N ASP A 115 -0.73 -2.57 -1.77
CA ASP A 115 0.39 -1.81 -2.32
C ASP A 115 0.37 -0.39 -1.78
N LEU A 116 -0.81 0.24 -1.80
CA LEU A 116 -1.02 1.53 -1.12
C LEU A 116 -0.61 1.46 0.36
N SER A 117 -0.99 0.38 1.05
CA SER A 117 -0.63 0.17 2.46
C SER A 117 0.89 -0.01 2.66
N LYS A 118 1.58 -0.69 1.74
CA LYS A 118 3.04 -0.88 1.80
C LYS A 118 3.81 0.43 1.69
N VAL A 119 3.36 1.36 0.85
CA VAL A 119 3.99 2.70 0.75
C VAL A 119 4.00 3.38 2.11
N PHE A 120 2.84 3.43 2.79
CA PHE A 120 2.76 4.05 4.11
C PHE A 120 3.50 3.26 5.19
N GLN A 121 3.53 1.93 5.12
CA GLN A 121 4.34 1.10 6.02
C GLN A 121 5.83 1.42 5.88
N GLY A 122 6.33 1.56 4.65
CA GLY A 122 7.71 1.96 4.40
C GLY A 122 8.03 3.33 4.97
N VAL A 123 7.17 4.33 4.71
CA VAL A 123 7.34 5.70 5.23
C VAL A 123 7.36 5.71 6.76
N VAL A 124 6.43 5.02 7.41
CA VAL A 124 6.32 4.94 8.87
C VAL A 124 7.48 4.15 9.51
N SER A 125 8.14 3.29 8.74
CA SER A 125 9.33 2.54 9.19
C SER A 125 10.63 3.37 9.12
N GLY A 126 10.58 4.58 8.53
CA GLY A 126 11.73 5.46 8.43
C GLY A 126 12.28 5.90 9.79
N LYS A 127 13.61 5.97 9.92
CA LYS A 127 14.29 6.49 11.12
C LYS A 127 13.97 7.97 11.28
N LYS A 128 13.23 8.30 12.34
CA LYS A 128 12.77 9.67 12.66
C LYS A 128 13.91 10.69 12.78
N SER A 129 15.10 10.26 13.19
CA SER A 129 16.30 11.10 13.27
C SER A 129 16.73 11.70 11.93
N ASN A 130 16.37 11.06 10.82
CA ASN A 130 16.80 11.45 9.48
C ASN A 130 15.75 12.29 8.76
N ILE A 131 14.63 12.59 9.41
CA ILE A 131 13.49 13.30 8.81
C ILE A 131 13.30 14.58 9.61
N SER A 132 13.87 15.67 9.08
CA SER A 132 13.89 16.96 9.75
C SER A 132 12.95 17.99 9.12
N SER A 133 12.67 17.83 7.82
CA SER A 133 11.88 18.74 7.00
C SER A 133 10.79 18.01 6.22
N GLY A 134 9.79 18.77 5.76
CA GLY A 134 8.80 18.27 4.80
C GLY A 134 9.44 17.69 3.53
N THR A 135 10.54 18.28 3.06
CA THR A 135 11.31 17.78 1.90
C THR A 135 11.90 16.39 2.15
N ASP A 136 12.48 16.14 3.33
CA ASP A 136 13.01 14.81 3.68
C ASP A 136 11.91 13.75 3.68
N LEU A 137 10.72 14.11 4.18
CA LEU A 137 9.56 13.23 4.17
C LEU A 137 9.09 12.92 2.74
N VAL A 138 9.09 13.92 1.85
CA VAL A 138 8.73 13.73 0.43
C VAL A 138 9.77 12.87 -0.29
N ARG A 139 11.06 13.00 0.05
CA ARG A 139 12.13 12.13 -0.48
C ARG A 139 11.93 10.68 -0.07
N LEU A 140 11.69 10.42 1.22
CA LEU A 140 11.39 9.08 1.72
C LEU A 140 10.14 8.51 1.04
N TRP A 141 9.05 9.27 0.99
CA TRP A 141 7.82 8.86 0.32
C TRP A 141 8.05 8.52 -1.15
N SER A 142 8.81 9.35 -1.87
CA SER A 142 9.14 9.11 -3.28
C SER A 142 9.91 7.80 -3.45
N HIS A 143 10.90 7.54 -2.59
CA HIS A 143 11.61 6.26 -2.57
C HIS A 143 10.65 5.08 -2.37
N GLU A 144 9.75 5.15 -1.38
CA GLU A 144 8.79 4.08 -1.13
C GLU A 144 7.83 3.86 -2.31
N CYS A 145 7.43 4.92 -3.00
CA CYS A 145 6.66 4.81 -4.24
C CYS A 145 7.41 4.03 -5.33
N TYR A 146 8.71 4.29 -5.55
CA TYR A 146 9.51 3.50 -6.49
C TYR A 146 9.58 2.04 -6.07
N ARG A 147 9.90 1.77 -4.80
CA ARG A 147 10.05 0.40 -4.28
C ARG A 147 8.78 -0.43 -4.39
N VAL A 148 7.62 0.20 -4.18
CA VAL A 148 6.34 -0.53 -4.20
C VAL A 148 5.80 -0.73 -5.62
N PHE A 149 5.89 0.30 -6.47
CA PHE A 149 5.26 0.31 -7.79
C PHE A 149 6.25 0.08 -8.93
N SER A 150 7.38 0.78 -8.93
CA SER A 150 8.34 0.77 -10.04
C SER A 150 9.14 -0.53 -10.11
N ASP A 151 9.47 -1.15 -8.98
CA ASP A 151 10.26 -2.39 -8.94
C ASP A 151 9.59 -3.58 -9.67
N ARG A 152 8.29 -3.50 -9.98
CA ARG A 152 7.57 -4.51 -10.77
C ARG A 152 7.62 -4.24 -12.27
N LEU A 153 8.01 -3.05 -12.68
CA LEU A 153 7.99 -2.64 -14.08
C LEU A 153 9.19 -3.24 -14.80
N ILE A 154 8.94 -3.89 -15.94
CA ILE A 154 9.97 -4.57 -16.72
C ILE A 154 10.46 -3.72 -17.90
N ASP A 155 9.61 -2.84 -18.42
CA ASP A 155 9.89 -2.04 -19.59
C ASP A 155 10.36 -0.64 -19.19
N SER A 156 11.44 -0.18 -19.82
CA SER A 156 11.93 1.20 -19.62
C SER A 156 10.90 2.27 -19.99
N THR A 157 9.94 1.95 -20.87
CA THR A 157 8.81 2.83 -21.21
C THR A 157 7.87 3.01 -20.03
N ASP A 158 7.50 1.92 -19.34
CA ASP A 158 6.60 1.96 -18.18
C ASP A 158 7.29 2.64 -16.99
N GLU A 159 8.58 2.39 -16.80
CA GLU A 159 9.40 3.02 -15.77
C GLU A 159 9.46 4.54 -15.97
N LYS A 160 9.75 5.00 -17.20
CA LYS A 160 9.73 6.44 -17.55
C LYS A 160 8.35 7.05 -17.39
N TRP A 161 7.30 6.32 -17.77
CA TRP A 161 5.93 6.76 -17.57
C TRP A 161 5.64 6.97 -16.07
N PHE A 162 5.98 5.99 -15.22
CA PHE A 162 5.80 6.08 -13.78
C PHE A 162 6.57 7.27 -13.18
N HIS A 163 7.83 7.44 -13.57
CA HIS A 163 8.66 8.58 -13.18
C HIS A 163 7.99 9.92 -13.50
N ASN A 164 7.48 10.09 -14.73
CA ASN A 164 6.78 11.30 -15.14
C ASN A 164 5.48 11.53 -14.36
N VAL A 165 4.72 10.47 -14.07
CA VAL A 165 3.51 10.55 -13.25
C VAL A 165 3.86 10.99 -11.84
N LEU A 166 4.91 10.43 -11.23
CA LEU A 166 5.35 10.81 -9.89
C LEU A 166 5.79 12.29 -9.84
N ILE A 167 6.61 12.74 -10.80
CA ILE A 167 7.05 14.15 -10.89
C ILE A 167 5.84 15.07 -11.00
N LYS A 168 4.86 14.72 -11.84
CA LYS A 168 3.63 15.48 -12.01
C LYS A 168 2.86 15.58 -10.69
N GLN A 169 2.70 14.48 -9.96
CA GLN A 169 2.01 14.46 -8.67
C GLN A 169 2.72 15.32 -7.62
N VAL A 170 4.06 15.27 -7.56
CA VAL A 170 4.87 16.11 -6.67
C VAL A 170 4.66 17.59 -7.01
N LYS A 171 4.76 17.95 -8.29
CA LYS A 171 4.58 19.32 -8.74
C LYS A 171 3.17 19.84 -8.47
N THR A 172 2.13 19.06 -8.74
CA THR A 172 0.74 19.51 -8.62
C THR A 172 0.26 19.54 -7.16
N THR A 173 0.55 18.51 -6.37
CA THR A 173 -0.03 18.36 -5.03
C THR A 173 0.88 18.94 -3.94
N LEU A 174 2.20 18.81 -4.11
CA LEU A 174 3.19 19.30 -3.13
C LEU A 174 3.74 20.68 -3.49
N ASN A 175 3.60 21.13 -4.74
CA ASN A 175 4.14 22.40 -5.26
C ASN A 175 5.66 22.49 -5.09
N MET A 176 6.35 21.37 -5.32
CA MET A 176 7.80 21.25 -5.25
C MET A 176 8.36 20.81 -6.60
N ASP A 177 9.58 21.24 -6.92
CA ASP A 177 10.31 20.75 -8.09
C ASP A 177 11.04 19.45 -7.76
N TYR A 178 10.65 18.35 -8.39
CA TYR A 178 11.21 17.03 -8.09
C TYR A 178 12.73 16.95 -8.36
N GLU A 179 13.18 17.45 -9.50
CA GLU A 179 14.59 17.37 -9.91
C GLU A 179 15.48 18.27 -9.05
N ARG A 180 15.00 19.47 -8.72
CA ARG A 180 15.80 20.47 -7.99
C ARG A 180 15.71 20.35 -6.48
N GLU A 181 14.58 19.91 -5.93
CA GLU A 181 14.36 19.89 -4.48
C GLU A 181 14.45 18.47 -3.92
N ILE A 182 13.92 17.49 -4.64
CA ILE A 182 13.86 16.11 -4.14
C ILE A 182 15.15 15.36 -4.46
N LEU A 183 15.66 15.45 -5.68
CA LEU A 183 16.90 14.78 -6.10
C LEU A 183 18.19 15.57 -5.81
N SER A 184 18.08 16.79 -5.28
CA SER A 184 19.28 17.59 -4.99
C SER A 184 20.09 17.06 -3.83
N GLY A 185 21.41 17.00 -4.02
CA GLY A 185 22.38 16.61 -2.99
C GLY A 185 22.95 15.20 -3.15
N ASP A 186 22.35 14.35 -3.98
CA ASP A 186 22.89 13.01 -4.29
C ASP A 186 23.64 13.01 -5.62
N ALA A 187 24.90 12.55 -5.59
CA ALA A 187 25.78 12.55 -6.78
C ALA A 187 25.19 11.74 -7.95
N ASP A 188 24.47 10.66 -7.63
CA ASP A 188 23.82 9.78 -8.60
C ASP A 188 22.35 10.13 -8.86
N ARG A 189 21.80 11.17 -8.22
CA ARG A 189 20.37 11.54 -8.27
C ARG A 189 19.43 10.35 -7.98
N ARG A 190 19.84 9.46 -7.08
CA ARG A 190 19.06 8.28 -6.67
C ARG A 190 18.72 8.39 -5.20
N LEU A 191 17.44 8.30 -4.88
CA LEU A 191 16.98 8.21 -3.50
C LEU A 191 17.15 6.76 -3.04
N ILE A 192 17.94 6.52 -2.00
CA ILE A 192 18.10 5.18 -1.42
C ILE A 192 17.90 5.26 0.10
N TYR A 193 16.83 4.66 0.59
CA TYR A 193 16.58 4.51 2.02
C TYR A 193 16.60 3.02 2.37
N CYS A 194 17.60 2.58 3.13
CA CYS A 194 17.81 1.18 3.45
C CYS A 194 18.54 1.02 4.80
N ASP A 195 18.42 -0.16 5.39
CA ASP A 195 19.03 -0.50 6.69
C ASP A 195 19.99 -1.71 6.55
N PHE A 196 20.84 -1.71 5.52
CA PHE A 196 21.75 -2.83 5.23
C PHE A 196 22.84 -3.06 6.29
N LEU A 197 23.04 -2.11 7.21
CA LEU A 197 24.15 -2.10 8.19
C LEU A 197 23.67 -2.18 9.65
N ALA A 198 22.45 -2.66 9.90
CA ALA A 198 21.93 -2.86 11.25
C ALA A 198 22.51 -4.09 11.96
#